data_AF-A0A4Q3VT28-F1
#
_entry.id   AF-A0A4Q3VT28-F1
#
_cell.length_a   1.000
_cell.length_b   1.000
_cell.length_c   1.000
_cell.angle_alpha   90.00
_cell.angle_beta   90.00
_cell.angle_gamma   90.00
#
_symmetry.space_group_name_H-M   'P 1'
#
loop_
_entity.id
_entity.type
_entity.pdbx_description
1 polymer ?
#
loop_
_entity_poly.entity_id
_entity_poly.type
_entity_poly.pdbx_seq_one_letter_code
_entity_poly.pdbx_strand_id
1 'polypeptide(L)'
;MRKKQTHIPLAIAATLLSVAVAVLLHFTKDAYKSWTIYCVLMPFVVLVILNAQRYSRVNQAEVRFGNILGSGFKMALLVAALMGMWGILIFYVFPETENRMLYYAEQGMRDKGLKGEMLETKLMWSQKYMKLFSFCYFLFTFLFFGTLASLLGAAVARKKTAVQPLAGV
;
A
#
# COMPACT_ATOMS: atom_id res chain seq x y z
N MET A 1 -19.50 -7.58 23.57
CA MET A 1 -18.04 -7.57 23.85
C MET A 1 -17.29 -6.89 22.70
N ARG A 2 -16.31 -6.01 22.98
CA ARG A 2 -15.52 -5.30 21.96
C ARG A 2 -14.44 -6.23 21.40
N LYS A 3 -14.42 -6.44 20.08
CA LYS A 3 -13.43 -7.31 19.41
C LYS A 3 -12.02 -6.74 19.53
N LYS A 4 -11.04 -7.58 19.86
CA LYS A 4 -9.63 -7.19 20.02
C LYS A 4 -9.01 -6.88 18.66
N GLN A 5 -8.42 -5.69 18.54
CA GLN A 5 -7.83 -5.19 17.30
C GLN A 5 -6.32 -5.49 17.26
N THR A 6 -5.82 -5.83 16.08
CA THR A 6 -4.40 -6.19 15.86
C THR A 6 -3.75 -5.38 14.74
N HIS A 7 -4.50 -4.47 14.10
CA HIS A 7 -4.10 -3.79 12.88
C HIS A 7 -2.96 -2.77 13.09
N ILE A 8 -2.90 -2.08 14.24
CA ILE A 8 -1.90 -1.03 14.50
C ILE A 8 -0.46 -1.54 14.47
N PRO A 9 -0.05 -2.54 15.29
CA PRO A 9 1.34 -2.98 15.30
C PRO A 9 1.78 -3.59 13.96
N LEU A 10 0.87 -4.29 13.27
CA LEU A 10 1.14 -4.85 11.94
C LEU A 10 1.20 -3.77 10.86
N ALA A 11 0.41 -2.70 10.95
CA ALA A 11 0.50 -1.55 10.05
C ALA A 11 1.86 -0.86 10.18
N ILE A 12 2.31 -0.60 11.40
CA ILE A 12 3.62 0.01 11.66
C ILE A 12 4.73 -0.87 11.08
N ALA A 13 4.71 -2.18 11.35
CA ALA A 13 5.68 -3.12 10.79
C ALA A 13 5.65 -3.12 9.24
N ALA A 14 4.46 -3.13 8.64
CA ALA A 14 4.30 -3.09 7.19
C ALA A 14 4.88 -1.81 6.57
N THR A 15 4.57 -0.65 7.16
CA THR A 15 5.12 0.63 6.72
C THR A 15 6.64 0.64 6.83
N LEU A 16 7.21 0.23 7.98
CA LEU A 16 8.66 0.23 8.17
C LEU A 16 9.37 -0.68 7.17
N LEU A 17 8.84 -1.88 6.91
CA LEU A 17 9.40 -2.79 5.92
C LEU A 17 9.28 -2.24 4.50
N SER A 18 8.11 -1.70 4.12
CA SER A 18 7.92 -1.09 2.80
C SER A 18 8.83 0.12 2.59
N VAL A 19 9.02 0.97 3.60
CA VAL A 19 9.96 2.10 3.56
C VAL A 19 11.39 1.60 3.44
N ALA A 20 11.80 0.61 4.21
CA ALA A 20 13.15 0.03 4.12
C ALA A 20 13.43 -0.52 2.71
N VAL A 21 12.48 -1.25 2.13
CA VAL A 21 12.59 -1.74 0.74
C VAL A 21 12.66 -0.58 -0.26
N ALA A 22 11.85 0.47 -0.08
CA ALA A 22 11.87 1.64 -0.95
C ALA A 22 13.21 2.38 -0.89
N VAL A 23 13.79 2.52 0.30
CA VAL A 23 15.12 3.13 0.49
C VAL A 23 16.21 2.28 -0.14
N LEU A 24 16.20 0.95 0.06
CA LEU A 24 17.16 0.06 -0.58
C LEU A 24 17.09 0.15 -2.11
N LEU A 25 15.87 0.15 -2.67
CA LEU A 25 15.66 0.28 -4.11
C LEU A 25 16.09 1.65 -4.64
N HIS A 26 15.99 2.73 -3.84
CA HIS A 26 16.43 4.06 -4.24
C HIS A 26 17.91 4.12 -4.63
N PHE A 27 18.76 3.32 -3.97
CA PHE A 27 20.18 3.21 -4.30
C PHE A 27 20.47 2.29 -5.50
N THR A 28 19.47 1.58 -6.01
CA THR A 28 19.59 0.76 -7.22
C THR A 28 19.29 1.58 -8.47
N LYS A 29 19.89 1.17 -9.60
CA LYS A 29 19.62 1.81 -10.91
C LYS A 29 18.18 1.62 -11.38
N ASP A 30 17.44 0.71 -10.77
CA ASP A 30 16.11 0.29 -11.19
C ASP A 30 14.99 1.00 -10.43
N ALA A 31 15.29 1.87 -9.46
CA ALA A 31 14.34 2.51 -8.55
C ALA A 31 13.04 3.02 -9.23
N TYR A 32 13.18 3.57 -10.45
CA TYR A 32 12.10 4.23 -11.19
C TYR A 32 11.43 3.33 -12.26
N LYS A 33 11.79 2.05 -12.34
CA LYS A 33 11.10 1.11 -13.24
C LYS A 33 9.74 0.71 -12.67
N SER A 34 8.76 0.50 -13.52
CA SER A 34 7.37 0.21 -13.10
C SER A 34 7.19 -1.03 -12.22
N TRP A 35 8.14 -1.96 -12.20
CA TRP A 35 8.02 -3.18 -11.40
C TRP A 35 8.45 -3.01 -9.93
N THR A 36 9.27 -1.99 -9.61
CA THR A 36 9.80 -1.79 -8.25
C THR A 36 8.72 -1.51 -7.23
N ILE A 37 7.61 -0.89 -7.65
CA ILE A 37 6.47 -0.64 -6.78
C ILE A 37 5.89 -1.94 -6.21
N TYR A 38 5.93 -3.04 -6.95
CA TYR A 38 5.42 -4.33 -6.47
C TYR A 38 6.31 -4.92 -5.37
N CYS A 39 7.63 -4.66 -5.42
CA CYS A 39 8.54 -5.04 -4.34
C CYS A 39 8.24 -4.26 -3.05
N VAL A 40 7.93 -2.96 -3.18
CA VAL A 40 7.54 -2.12 -2.04
C VAL A 40 6.17 -2.53 -1.47
N LEU A 41 5.23 -2.95 -2.34
CA LEU A 41 3.89 -3.39 -1.95
C LEU A 41 3.86 -4.78 -1.31
N MET A 42 4.77 -5.68 -1.67
CA MET A 42 4.74 -7.09 -1.25
C MET A 42 4.72 -7.28 0.29
N PRO A 43 5.59 -6.63 1.08
CA PRO A 43 5.53 -6.72 2.55
C PRO A 43 4.17 -6.29 3.11
N PHE A 44 3.60 -5.22 2.56
CA PHE A 44 2.31 -4.70 2.98
C PHE A 44 1.18 -5.70 2.71
N VAL A 45 1.08 -6.25 1.49
CA VAL A 45 0.03 -7.21 1.13
C VAL A 45 0.09 -8.46 2.03
N VAL A 46 1.29 -9.01 2.24
CA VAL A 46 1.49 -10.18 3.10
C VAL A 46 1.02 -9.89 4.53
N LEU A 47 1.39 -8.73 5.08
CA LEU A 47 1.04 -8.37 6.45
C LEU A 47 -0.45 -8.05 6.63
N VAL A 48 -1.15 -7.54 5.62
CA VAL A 48 -2.62 -7.39 5.65
C VAL A 48 -3.30 -8.76 5.72
N ILE A 49 -2.85 -9.74 4.95
CA ILE A 49 -3.39 -11.12 4.99
C ILE A 49 -3.10 -11.76 6.34
N LEU A 50 -1.89 -11.59 6.89
CA LEU A 50 -1.53 -12.08 8.22
C LEU A 50 -2.36 -11.41 9.32
N ASN A 51 -2.68 -10.12 9.19
CA ASN A 51 -3.58 -9.43 10.11
C ASN A 51 -4.99 -10.04 10.07
N ALA A 52 -5.51 -10.39 8.90
CA ALA A 52 -6.81 -11.06 8.79
C ALA A 52 -6.85 -12.40 9.55
N GLN A 53 -5.80 -13.22 9.40
CA GLN A 53 -5.66 -14.49 10.11
C GLN A 53 -5.50 -14.29 11.62
N ARG A 54 -4.65 -13.34 12.04
CA ARG A 54 -4.40 -13.03 13.45
C ARG A 54 -5.63 -12.47 14.13
N TYR A 55 -6.35 -11.58 13.46
CA TYR A 55 -7.61 -11.00 13.93
C TYR A 55 -8.66 -12.10 14.18
N SER A 56 -8.77 -13.08 13.29
CA SER A 56 -9.65 -14.22 13.52
C SER A 56 -9.22 -15.06 14.72
N ARG A 57 -7.93 -15.43 14.81
CA ARG A 57 -7.41 -16.27 15.92
C ARG A 57 -7.60 -15.63 17.29
N VAL A 58 -7.28 -14.34 17.42
CA VAL A 58 -7.38 -13.61 18.70
C VAL A 58 -8.84 -13.44 19.14
N ASN A 59 -9.79 -13.45 18.21
CA ASN A 59 -11.22 -13.42 18.50
C ASN A 59 -11.85 -14.82 18.41
N GLN A 60 -11.06 -15.89 18.61
CA GLN A 60 -11.52 -17.28 18.70
C GLN A 60 -12.38 -17.74 17.50
N ALA A 61 -12.10 -17.21 16.31
CA ALA A 61 -12.88 -17.40 15.08
C ALA A 61 -14.36 -16.92 15.16
N GLU A 62 -14.79 -16.23 16.21
CA GLU A 62 -16.12 -15.62 16.37
C GLU A 62 -16.25 -14.31 15.56
N VAL A 63 -15.84 -14.36 14.30
CA VAL A 63 -15.75 -13.22 13.40
C VAL A 63 -16.45 -13.51 12.08
N ARG A 64 -17.34 -12.59 11.68
CA ARG A 64 -17.91 -12.55 10.33
C ARG A 64 -16.93 -11.94 9.33
N PHE A 65 -17.09 -12.25 8.05
CA PHE A 65 -16.29 -11.74 6.94
C PHE A 65 -16.08 -10.21 7.01
N GLY A 66 -17.16 -9.44 7.18
CA GLY A 66 -17.10 -7.97 7.27
C GLY A 66 -16.25 -7.44 8.43
N ASN A 67 -16.12 -8.19 9.54
CA ASN A 67 -15.24 -7.76 10.64
C ASN A 67 -13.76 -7.92 10.28
N ILE A 68 -13.42 -9.01 9.59
CA ILE A 68 -12.06 -9.29 9.15
C ILE A 68 -11.67 -8.30 8.05
N LEU A 69 -12.56 -8.09 7.08
CA LEU A 69 -12.41 -7.08 6.03
C LEU A 69 -12.22 -5.68 6.64
N GLY A 70 -13.06 -5.29 7.61
CA GLY A 70 -12.93 -4.00 8.28
C GLY A 70 -11.61 -3.84 9.03
N SER A 71 -11.08 -4.91 9.64
CA SER A 71 -9.76 -4.88 10.30
C SER A 71 -8.62 -4.69 9.30
N GLY A 72 -8.64 -5.42 8.18
CA GLY A 72 -7.63 -5.28 7.13
C GLY A 72 -7.72 -3.95 6.39
N PHE A 73 -8.92 -3.44 6.13
CA PHE A 73 -9.11 -2.10 5.54
C PHE A 73 -8.61 -0.98 6.46
N LYS A 74 -8.85 -1.05 7.78
CA LYS A 74 -8.28 -0.10 8.75
C LYS A 74 -6.75 -0.14 8.77
N MET A 75 -6.17 -1.34 8.65
CA MET A 75 -4.73 -1.49 8.48
C MET A 75 -4.25 -0.82 7.18
N ALA A 76 -4.94 -1.04 6.06
CA ALA A 76 -4.63 -0.46 4.77
C ALA A 76 -4.69 1.08 4.80
N LEU A 77 -5.72 1.67 5.42
CA LEU A 77 -5.84 3.11 5.63
C LEU A 77 -4.63 3.70 6.36
N LEU A 78 -4.22 3.06 7.47
CA LEU A 78 -3.09 3.53 8.26
C LEU A 78 -1.78 3.45 7.46
N VAL A 79 -1.53 2.32 6.79
CA VAL A 79 -0.32 2.17 5.95
C VAL A 79 -0.34 3.15 4.78
N ALA A 80 -1.48 3.34 4.11
CA ALA A 80 -1.62 4.27 2.99
C ALA A 80 -1.33 5.72 3.40
N ALA A 81 -1.83 6.15 4.56
CA ALA A 81 -1.53 7.48 5.10
C ALA A 81 -0.02 7.64 5.39
N LEU A 82 0.59 6.65 6.05
CA LEU A 82 2.03 6.68 6.37
C LEU A 82 2.92 6.63 5.12
N MET A 83 2.57 5.78 4.14
CA MET A 83 3.28 5.70 2.86
C MET A 83 3.06 6.94 1.99
N GLY A 84 1.88 7.57 2.07
CA GLY A 84 1.64 8.88 1.46
C GLY A 84 2.58 9.93 2.03
N MET A 85 2.70 10.01 3.37
CA MET A 85 3.65 10.91 4.02
C MET A 85 5.11 10.61 3.63
N TRP A 86 5.48 9.34 3.55
CA TRP A 86 6.79 8.93 3.03
C TRP A 86 7.03 9.42 1.59
N GLY A 87 6.00 9.33 0.73
CA GLY A 87 6.05 9.83 -0.65
C GLY A 87 6.33 11.32 -0.78
N ILE A 88 5.98 12.12 0.24
CA ILE A 88 6.38 13.53 0.31
C ILE A 88 7.78 13.66 0.92
N LEU A 89 8.05 12.91 1.99
CA LEU A 89 9.28 12.98 2.77
C LEU A 89 10.52 12.66 1.92
N ILE A 90 10.41 11.74 0.96
CA ILE A 90 11.53 11.33 0.10
C ILE A 90 12.17 12.50 -0.66
N PHE A 91 11.39 13.52 -1.04
CA PHE A 91 11.91 14.72 -1.71
C PHE A 91 12.73 15.63 -0.80
N TYR A 92 12.53 15.55 0.52
CA TYR A 92 13.31 16.30 1.49
C TYR A 92 14.54 15.53 1.95
N VAL A 93 14.47 14.21 2.02
CA VAL A 93 15.60 13.35 2.40
C VAL A 93 16.59 13.19 1.25
N PHE A 94 16.09 13.04 0.02
CA PHE A 94 16.87 12.84 -1.20
C PHE A 94 16.45 13.87 -2.25
N PRO A 95 16.97 15.11 -2.19
CA PRO A 95 16.57 16.20 -3.09
C PRO A 95 16.85 15.89 -4.57
N GLU A 96 17.80 15.01 -4.88
CA GLU A 96 18.08 14.52 -6.23
C GLU A 96 16.93 13.69 -6.83
N THR A 97 16.03 13.17 -6.00
CA THR A 97 14.87 12.36 -6.43
C THR A 97 13.97 13.15 -7.36
N GLU A 98 13.80 14.45 -7.10
CA GLU A 98 12.96 15.33 -7.90
C GLU A 98 13.45 15.40 -9.34
N ASN A 99 14.73 15.72 -9.54
CA ASN A 99 15.33 15.78 -10.88
C ASN A 99 15.29 14.42 -11.60
N ARG A 100 15.57 13.33 -10.89
CA ARG A 100 15.52 11.98 -11.46
C ARG A 100 14.10 11.59 -11.89
N MET A 101 13.09 11.82 -11.06
CA MET A 101 11.70 11.52 -11.40
C MET A 101 11.25 12.30 -12.63
N LEU A 102 11.61 13.58 -12.74
CA LEU A 102 11.26 14.40 -13.90
C LEU A 102 11.92 13.90 -15.19
N TYR A 103 13.18 13.49 -15.12
CA TYR A 103 13.88 12.88 -16.26
C TYR A 103 13.17 11.60 -16.75
N TYR A 104 12.83 10.68 -15.84
CA TYR A 104 12.10 9.46 -16.21
C TYR A 104 10.66 9.73 -16.66
N ALA A 105 10.00 10.74 -16.09
CA ALA A 105 8.67 11.17 -16.52
C ALA A 105 8.71 11.73 -17.95
N GLU A 106 9.69 12.56 -18.27
CA GLU A 106 9.91 13.08 -19.62
C GLU A 106 10.13 11.95 -20.63
N GLN A 107 11.05 11.02 -20.34
CA GLN A 107 11.29 9.87 -21.21
C GLN A 107 10.02 9.06 -21.43
N GLY A 108 9.30 8.72 -20.36
CA GLY A 108 8.04 7.97 -20.46
C GLY A 108 6.93 8.73 -21.20
N MET A 109 6.96 10.06 -21.26
CA MET A 109 6.03 10.85 -22.07
C MET A 109 6.46 10.88 -23.55
N ARG A 110 7.76 11.03 -23.83
CA ARG A 110 8.32 10.98 -25.18
C ARG A 110 8.09 9.62 -25.83
N ASP A 111 8.27 8.53 -25.07
CA ASP A 111 8.00 7.15 -25.51
C ASP A 111 6.52 6.94 -25.85
N LYS A 112 5.62 7.69 -25.20
CA LYS A 112 4.18 7.72 -25.51
C LYS A 112 3.83 8.66 -26.68
N GLY A 113 4.83 9.21 -27.37
CA GLY A 113 4.65 10.07 -28.54
C GLY A 113 4.29 11.52 -28.23
N LEU A 114 4.35 11.96 -26.97
CA LEU A 114 4.10 13.36 -26.60
C LEU A 114 5.27 14.25 -27.06
N LYS A 115 4.97 15.36 -27.75
CA LYS A 115 5.96 16.31 -28.28
C LYS A 115 5.49 17.75 -28.14
N GLY A 116 6.44 18.68 -28.28
CA GLY A 116 6.19 20.12 -28.31
C GLY A 116 5.50 20.63 -27.04
N GLU A 117 4.59 21.57 -27.20
CA GLU A 117 3.88 22.27 -26.13
C GLU A 117 3.15 21.33 -25.15
N MET A 118 2.62 20.20 -25.64
CA MET A 118 1.97 19.20 -24.76
C MET A 118 2.95 18.53 -23.79
N LEU A 119 4.19 18.29 -24.23
CA LEU A 119 5.22 17.71 -23.38
C LEU A 119 5.66 18.71 -22.31
N GLU A 120 5.96 19.94 -22.73
CA GLU A 120 6.39 21.02 -21.83
C GLU A 120 5.32 21.31 -20.77
N THR A 121 4.06 21.41 -21.20
CA THR A 121 2.92 21.58 -20.28
C THR A 121 2.89 20.46 -19.25
N LYS A 122 2.92 19.19 -19.67
CA LYS A 122 2.86 18.05 -18.73
C LYS A 122 4.05 18.01 -17.78
N LEU A 123 5.24 18.40 -18.22
CA LEU A 123 6.43 18.49 -17.37
C LEU A 123 6.30 19.61 -16.34
N MET A 124 5.82 20.80 -16.73
CA MET A 124 5.55 21.89 -15.79
C MET A 124 4.53 21.48 -14.72
N TRP A 125 3.44 20.82 -15.11
CA TRP A 125 2.45 20.29 -14.18
C TRP A 125 3.04 19.21 -13.27
N SER A 126 3.88 18.32 -13.82
CA SER A 126 4.56 17.28 -13.06
C SER A 126 5.49 17.89 -12.02
N GLN A 127 6.31 18.88 -12.38
CA GLN A 127 7.17 19.63 -11.46
C GLN A 127 6.36 20.29 -10.34
N LYS A 128 5.35 21.09 -10.72
CA LYS A 128 4.57 21.88 -9.77
C LYS A 128 3.80 21.02 -8.76
N TYR A 129 3.26 19.89 -9.19
CA TYR A 129 2.42 19.03 -8.36
C TYR A 129 3.07 17.69 -7.98
N MET A 130 4.38 17.53 -8.17
CA MET A 130 5.06 16.24 -7.99
C MET A 130 4.84 15.63 -6.61
N LYS A 131 4.97 16.46 -5.56
CA LYS A 131 4.78 16.04 -4.17
C LYS A 131 3.34 15.61 -3.90
N LEU A 132 2.36 16.37 -4.41
CA LEU A 132 0.94 16.06 -4.29
C LEU A 132 0.60 14.78 -5.05
N PHE A 133 1.06 14.64 -6.29
CA PHE A 133 0.86 13.43 -7.08
C PHE A 133 1.52 12.21 -6.43
N SER A 134 2.70 12.36 -5.85
CA SER A 134 3.35 11.26 -5.11
C SER A 134 2.52 10.84 -3.90
N PHE A 135 2.05 11.78 -3.09
CA PHE A 135 1.16 11.48 -1.96
C PHE A 135 -0.10 10.74 -2.40
N CYS A 136 -0.80 11.28 -3.40
CA CYS A 136 -2.03 10.69 -3.94
C CYS A 136 -1.78 9.31 -4.56
N TYR A 137 -0.66 9.15 -5.26
CA TYR A 137 -0.26 7.88 -5.87
C TYR A 137 -0.06 6.79 -4.81
N PHE A 138 0.71 7.07 -3.75
CA PHE A 138 0.91 6.13 -2.65
C PHE A 138 -0.40 5.85 -1.92
N LEU A 139 -1.18 6.88 -1.60
CA LEU A 139 -2.44 6.73 -0.89
C LEU A 139 -3.42 5.84 -1.68
N PHE A 140 -3.60 6.12 -2.97
CA PHE A 140 -4.49 5.34 -3.84
C PHE A 140 -3.99 3.90 -4.01
N THR A 141 -2.71 3.72 -4.32
CA THR A 141 -2.12 2.39 -4.58
C THR A 141 -2.24 1.48 -3.36
N PHE A 142 -1.85 1.97 -2.18
CA PHE A 142 -1.90 1.18 -0.95
C PHE A 142 -3.34 0.92 -0.48
N LEU A 143 -4.27 1.85 -0.69
CA LEU A 143 -5.68 1.59 -0.42
C LEU A 143 -6.29 0.56 -1.36
N PHE A 144 -6.00 0.66 -2.65
CA PHE A 144 -6.51 -0.26 -3.66
C PHE A 144 -6.02 -1.68 -3.40
N PHE A 145 -4.70 -1.88 -3.33
CA PHE A 145 -4.12 -3.19 -3.05
C PHE A 145 -4.41 -3.67 -1.63
N GLY A 146 -4.51 -2.77 -0.65
CA GLY A 146 -4.88 -3.11 0.71
C GLY A 146 -6.31 -3.62 0.83
N THR A 147 -7.24 -3.05 0.05
CA THR A 147 -8.62 -3.52 -0.02
C THR A 147 -8.69 -4.92 -0.63
N LEU A 148 -7.96 -5.15 -1.73
CA LEU A 148 -7.86 -6.48 -2.35
C LEU A 148 -7.23 -7.51 -1.41
N ALA A 149 -6.11 -7.16 -0.77
CA ALA A 149 -5.44 -8.01 0.21
C ALA A 149 -6.34 -8.31 1.41
N SER A 150 -7.14 -7.34 1.85
CA SER A 150 -8.10 -7.53 2.94
C SER A 150 -9.28 -8.41 2.54
N LEU A 151 -9.75 -8.34 1.30
CA LEU A 151 -10.76 -9.24 0.75
C LEU A 151 -10.23 -10.68 0.72
N LEU A 152 -9.02 -10.87 0.17
CA LEU A 152 -8.35 -12.17 0.14
C LEU A 152 -8.10 -12.71 1.55
N GLY A 153 -7.60 -11.88 2.46
CA GLY A 153 -7.38 -12.26 3.86
C GLY A 153 -8.67 -12.67 4.57
N ALA A 154 -9.78 -11.96 4.33
CA ALA A 154 -11.08 -12.31 4.89
C ALA A 154 -11.69 -13.58 4.29
N ALA A 155 -11.39 -13.89 3.02
CA ALA A 155 -11.81 -15.12 2.37
C ALA A 155 -11.10 -16.35 2.96
N VAL A 156 -9.78 -16.25 3.15
CA VAL A 156 -8.92 -17.35 3.62
C VAL A 156 -8.95 -17.52 5.14
N ALA A 157 -9.25 -16.48 5.90
CA ALA A 157 -9.30 -16.56 7.36
C ALA A 157 -10.39 -17.51 7.85
N ARG A 158 -10.04 -18.33 8.86
CA ARG A 158 -10.99 -19.20 9.56
C ARG A 158 -12.11 -18.36 10.20
N LYS A 159 -13.34 -18.86 10.13
CA LYS A 159 -14.53 -18.23 10.72
C LYS A 159 -15.45 -19.32 11.24
N LYS A 160 -16.03 -19.14 12.42
CA LYS A 160 -17.13 -20.00 12.90
C LYS A 160 -18.34 -19.70 12.01
N THR A 161 -18.70 -20.63 11.15
CA THR A 161 -19.94 -20.56 10.36
C THR A 161 -21.11 -20.67 11.35
N ALA A 162 -22.16 -19.86 11.20
CA ALA A 162 -23.40 -20.01 11.98
C ALA A 162 -24.11 -21.37 11.76
N VAL A 163 -23.58 -22.19 10.84
CA VAL A 163 -24.02 -23.56 10.55
C VAL A 163 -22.96 -24.53 11.09
N GLN A 164 -22.91 -24.66 12.41
CA GLN A 164 -22.59 -25.95 13.02
C GLN A 164 -23.96 -26.45 13.48
N PRO A 165 -24.63 -27.38 12.75
CA PRO A 165 -25.70 -28.12 13.39
C PRO A 165 -25.03 -28.88 14.55
N LEU A 166 -25.73 -28.90 15.68
CA LEU A 166 -25.42 -29.80 16.79
C LEU A 166 -25.40 -31.24 16.25
N ALA A 167 -24.24 -31.73 15.84
CA ALA A 167 -24.02 -33.14 15.61
C ALA A 167 -23.54 -33.72 16.94
N GLY A 168 -24.50 -34.16 17.75
CA GLY A 168 -24.25 -34.91 18.97
C GLY A 168 -25.11 -34.53 20.18
N VAL A 169 -26.43 -34.71 20.08
CA VAL A 169 -27.28 -35.29 21.14
C VAL A 169 -28.35 -36.12 20.45
#